data_AF-A0A7C7QZ70-F1
#
_entry.id   AF-A0A7C7QZ70-F1
#
_cell.length_a   1.000
_cell.length_b   1.000
_cell.length_c   1.000
_cell.angle_alpha   90.00
_cell.angle_beta   90.00
_cell.angle_gamma   90.00
#
_symmetry.space_group_name_H-M   'P 1'
#
loop_
_entity.id
_entity.type
_entity.pdbx_description
1 polymer ?
#
loop_
_entity_poly.entity_id
_entity_poly.type
_entity_poly.pdbx_seq_one_letter_code
_entity_poly.pdbx_strand_id
1 'polypeptide(L)'
;MTWRQTGMLFRVVLLGWLAVAWHAAGSLEARGHPPRLFAPARGVRQEARAPVPGGPVETAESRESSRSVRPNAADPASGFPHYLGLAGIGPDQLGQLTDGTPWRESDEQLMLRILFHLRRLSPRRLEEWTAGRVSGHELAARPGRFRGEVFVVRGQVKEVEALGLSAELRARFEFERYYRCRLAAGPDGRTVLVFALAVPRAWKLGQTMSERGGARAVFLKLASDGSDGSTAVFAAPRVAWYPRNLLGELGMDVGLLDEVPVPEPKGTRLDFDVRRLRLTSRDSEAFYQMLAAVGRARPGQLLRQARRELARSGG
;
A
#
# COMPACT_ATOMS: atom_id res chain seq x y z
N MET A 1 -10.18 -14.38 23.75
CA MET A 1 -8.73 -14.58 23.54
C MET A 1 -8.10 -13.23 23.21
N THR A 2 -7.16 -12.78 24.03
CA THR A 2 -6.74 -11.38 24.17
C THR A 2 -5.60 -11.01 23.21
N TRP A 3 -5.78 -9.88 22.51
CA TRP A 3 -4.93 -9.25 21.49
C TRP A 3 -3.45 -8.99 21.87
N ARG A 4 -3.03 -9.28 23.11
CA ARG A 4 -1.63 -9.12 23.56
C ARG A 4 -0.68 -10.16 22.95
N GLN A 5 -1.16 -11.33 22.53
CA GLN A 5 -0.30 -12.39 21.98
C GLN A 5 0.10 -12.19 20.51
N THR A 6 -0.77 -11.62 19.67
CA THR A 6 -0.49 -11.43 18.23
C THR A 6 0.55 -10.32 18.00
N GLY A 7 0.57 -9.28 18.85
CA GLY A 7 1.59 -8.22 18.80
C GLY A 7 2.99 -8.70 19.20
N MET A 8 3.10 -9.78 19.99
CA MET A 8 4.37 -10.36 20.40
C MET A 8 5.02 -11.17 19.27
N LEU A 9 4.22 -11.92 18.51
CA LEU A 9 4.68 -12.67 17.33
C LEU A 9 5.22 -11.74 16.23
N PHE A 10 4.55 -10.62 15.99
CA PHE A 10 5.03 -9.61 15.03
C PHE A 10 6.36 -8.98 15.45
N ARG A 11 6.55 -8.71 16.76
CA ARG A 11 7.80 -8.18 17.32
C ARG A 11 8.96 -9.16 17.19
N VAL A 12 8.72 -10.46 17.39
CA VAL A 12 9.77 -11.48 17.32
C VAL A 12 10.15 -11.81 15.87
N VAL A 13 9.18 -11.89 14.96
CA VAL A 13 9.46 -12.08 13.52
C VAL A 13 10.22 -10.89 12.96
N LEU A 14 9.84 -9.65 13.33
CA LEU A 14 10.56 -8.45 12.91
C LEU A 14 12.01 -8.42 13.46
N LEU A 15 12.22 -8.82 14.72
CA LEU A 15 13.56 -8.90 15.32
C LEU A 15 14.41 -10.00 14.68
N GLY A 16 13.83 -11.17 14.38
CA GLY A 16 14.50 -12.26 13.67
C GLY A 16 14.89 -11.86 12.24
N TRP A 17 14.00 -11.19 11.51
CA TRP A 17 14.29 -10.69 10.16
C TRP A 17 15.30 -9.54 10.15
N LEU A 18 15.25 -8.62 11.11
CA LEU A 18 16.27 -7.57 11.28
C LEU A 18 17.64 -8.18 11.63
N ALA A 19 17.69 -9.25 12.43
CA ALA A 19 18.94 -9.96 12.73
C ALA A 19 19.53 -10.65 11.48
N VAL A 20 18.70 -11.27 10.64
CA VAL A 20 19.12 -11.88 9.37
C VAL A 20 19.60 -10.82 8.38
N ALA A 21 18.87 -9.70 8.24
CA ALA A 21 19.29 -8.58 7.40
C ALA A 21 20.61 -7.96 7.89
N TRP A 22 20.81 -7.86 9.21
CA TRP A 22 22.06 -7.41 9.82
C TRP A 22 23.23 -8.36 9.55
N HIS A 23 23.00 -9.68 9.60
CA HIS A 23 24.05 -10.67 9.32
C HIS A 23 24.42 -10.75 7.83
N ALA A 24 23.44 -10.55 6.94
CA ALA A 24 23.66 -10.46 5.51
C ALA A 24 24.43 -9.17 5.12
N ALA A 25 24.15 -8.05 5.78
CA ALA A 25 24.86 -6.79 5.56
C ALA A 25 26.29 -6.81 6.12
N GLY A 26 26.51 -7.44 7.28
CA GLY A 26 27.84 -7.55 7.91
C GLY A 26 28.80 -8.53 7.21
N SER A 27 28.29 -9.44 6.38
CA SER A 27 29.12 -10.42 5.66
C SER A 27 29.78 -9.88 4.38
N LEU A 28 29.47 -8.63 3.98
CA LEU A 28 30.10 -7.96 2.84
C LEU A 28 31.35 -7.13 3.21
N GLU A 29 31.60 -6.87 4.50
CA GLU A 29 32.80 -6.14 4.97
C GLU A 29 33.97 -7.06 5.34
N ALA A 30 33.81 -8.38 5.28
CA ALA A 30 34.84 -9.35 5.70
C ALA A 30 35.62 -10.00 4.54
N ARG A 31 35.91 -9.26 3.46
CA ARG A 31 36.93 -9.66 2.47
C ARG A 31 37.92 -8.53 2.24
N GLY A 32 38.93 -8.50 3.10
CA GLY A 32 40.08 -7.62 2.98
C GLY A 32 40.96 -7.99 1.79
N HIS A 33 41.14 -7.03 0.88
CA HIS A 33 42.34 -6.91 0.05
C HIS A 33 42.65 -5.43 -0.13
N PRO A 34 43.79 -4.93 0.39
CA PRO A 34 44.20 -3.56 0.14
C PRO A 34 44.94 -3.48 -1.21
N PRO A 35 44.64 -2.53 -2.11
CA PRO A 35 45.57 -2.18 -3.16
C PRO A 35 46.65 -1.23 -2.59
N ARG A 36 47.87 -1.53 -2.99
CA ARG A 36 49.11 -0.82 -2.67
C ARG A 36 49.14 0.58 -3.30
N LEU A 37 49.64 1.53 -2.48
CA LEU A 37 50.63 2.57 -2.79
C LEU A 37 50.57 3.27 -4.16
N PHE A 38 50.09 4.52 -4.14
CA PHE A 38 50.70 5.61 -4.91
C PHE A 38 50.60 6.91 -4.10
N ALA A 39 51.74 7.60 -3.96
CA ALA A 39 51.88 8.95 -3.43
C ALA A 39 52.46 9.86 -4.54
N PRO A 40 52.66 11.18 -4.33
CA PRO A 40 51.64 12.21 -4.53
C PRO A 40 52.05 13.22 -5.62
N ALA A 41 51.09 14.02 -6.13
CA ALA A 41 51.41 15.22 -6.91
C ALA A 41 50.50 16.41 -6.56
N ARG A 42 51.15 17.44 -6.00
CA ARG A 42 50.94 18.89 -6.17
C ARG A 42 49.51 19.46 -6.07
N GLY A 43 49.25 20.07 -4.92
CA GLY A 43 49.03 21.51 -4.76
C GLY A 43 48.02 22.20 -5.68
N VAL A 44 46.81 22.41 -5.16
CA VAL A 44 45.98 23.57 -5.52
C VAL A 44 45.50 24.24 -4.23
N ARG A 45 45.82 25.53 -4.14
CA ARG A 45 45.49 26.46 -3.06
C ARG A 45 43.99 26.78 -3.16
N GLN A 46 43.20 26.36 -2.18
CA GLN A 46 41.77 26.70 -2.11
C GLN A 46 41.58 27.86 -1.13
N GLU A 47 41.24 29.03 -1.67
CA GLU A 47 40.84 30.21 -0.90
C GLU A 47 39.58 29.92 -0.10
N ALA A 48 39.67 30.15 1.21
CA ALA A 48 38.55 30.10 2.13
C ALA A 48 37.58 31.26 1.84
N ARG A 49 36.35 30.94 1.43
CA ARG A 49 35.22 31.88 1.48
C ARG A 49 34.42 31.64 2.76
N ALA A 50 34.16 32.74 3.46
CA ALA A 50 33.38 32.81 4.69
C ALA A 50 31.92 32.36 4.52
N PRO A 51 31.25 31.88 5.58
CA PRO A 51 29.86 31.43 5.54
C PRO A 51 28.89 32.63 5.45
N VAL A 52 27.96 32.55 4.49
CA VAL A 52 26.82 33.47 4.35
C VAL A 52 25.72 33.06 5.35
N PRO A 53 25.13 34.00 6.12
CA PRO A 53 24.09 33.68 7.09
C PRO A 53 22.69 33.63 6.44
N GLY A 54 21.92 32.60 6.83
CA GLY A 54 20.46 32.70 7.03
C GLY A 54 19.57 32.89 5.79
N GLY A 55 19.42 31.85 4.98
CA GLY A 55 18.21 31.67 4.15
C GLY A 55 17.17 30.81 4.90
N PRO A 56 15.87 31.12 4.83
CA PRO A 56 14.84 30.30 5.46
C PRO A 56 14.89 28.87 4.91
N VAL A 57 14.97 27.90 5.82
CA VAL A 57 14.94 26.47 5.51
C VAL A 57 13.54 26.13 5.02
N GLU A 58 13.37 26.13 3.69
CA GLU A 58 12.17 25.65 3.01
C GLU A 58 12.07 24.13 3.24
N THR A 59 11.15 23.72 4.11
CA THR A 59 10.88 22.33 4.47
C THR A 59 10.47 21.52 3.25
N ALA A 60 11.09 20.35 3.08
CA ALA A 60 10.91 19.45 1.94
C ALA A 60 9.51 18.80 1.79
N GLU A 61 8.53 19.18 2.61
CA GLU A 61 7.15 18.64 2.56
C GLU A 61 6.22 19.37 1.58
N SER A 62 6.61 20.53 1.05
CA SER A 62 5.73 21.35 0.20
C SER A 62 5.87 21.12 -1.32
N ARG A 63 6.81 20.29 -1.78
CA ARG A 63 7.05 20.08 -3.24
C ARG A 63 6.31 18.89 -3.87
N GLU A 64 5.56 18.10 -3.11
CA GLU A 64 4.82 16.93 -3.66
C GLU A 64 3.39 17.24 -4.13
N SER A 65 2.86 18.45 -3.91
CA SER A 65 1.41 18.72 -4.06
C SER A 65 0.96 19.24 -5.44
N SER A 66 1.83 19.30 -6.46
CA SER A 66 1.44 19.96 -7.73
C SER A 66 2.00 19.32 -9.01
N ARG A 67 2.34 18.02 -9.01
CA ARG A 67 2.46 17.29 -10.28
C ARG A 67 1.06 17.07 -10.84
N SER A 68 0.65 17.95 -11.75
CA SER A 68 -0.48 17.75 -12.67
C SER A 68 -0.42 16.32 -13.22
N VAL A 69 -1.47 15.55 -12.95
CA VAL A 69 -1.60 14.17 -13.40
C VAL A 69 -1.76 14.21 -14.91
N ARG A 70 -0.68 13.89 -15.63
CA ARG A 70 -0.85 13.44 -17.01
C ARG A 70 -1.43 12.02 -16.91
N PRO A 71 -2.60 11.73 -17.52
CA PRO A 71 -2.99 10.34 -17.70
C PRO A 71 -1.80 9.62 -18.31
N ASN A 72 -1.49 8.43 -17.81
CA ASN A 72 -0.30 7.70 -18.20
C ASN A 72 -0.31 7.58 -19.73
N ALA A 73 0.50 8.39 -20.41
CA ALA A 73 0.60 8.43 -21.86
C ALA A 73 1.44 7.25 -22.39
N ALA A 74 1.64 6.22 -21.53
CA ALA A 74 1.91 4.88 -22.00
C ALA A 74 0.84 4.54 -23.05
N ASP A 75 1.28 3.89 -24.13
CA ASP A 75 0.45 3.47 -25.25
C ASP A 75 -0.98 3.12 -24.77
N PRO A 76 -2.05 3.78 -25.27
CA PRO A 76 -3.42 3.47 -24.86
C PRO A 76 -3.76 1.99 -24.98
N ALA A 77 -3.05 1.25 -25.84
CA ALA A 77 -3.15 -0.20 -25.98
C ALA A 77 -2.52 -1.00 -24.82
N SER A 78 -1.91 -0.36 -23.82
CA SER A 78 -1.17 -1.01 -22.74
C SER A 78 -1.75 -0.77 -21.34
N GLY A 79 -2.73 0.12 -21.18
CA GLY A 79 -3.29 0.51 -19.87
C GLY A 79 -4.30 -0.47 -19.28
N PHE A 80 -4.70 -0.22 -18.01
CA PHE A 80 -5.72 -1.04 -17.35
C PHE A 80 -7.10 -1.01 -18.04
N PRO A 81 -7.58 0.13 -18.58
CA PRO A 81 -8.81 0.14 -19.38
C PRO A 81 -8.76 -0.80 -20.59
N HIS A 82 -7.61 -0.89 -21.26
CA HIS A 82 -7.42 -1.82 -22.38
C HIS A 82 -7.50 -3.28 -21.91
N TYR A 83 -6.85 -3.61 -20.79
CA TYR A 83 -6.96 -4.95 -20.18
C TYR A 83 -8.41 -5.30 -19.81
N LEU A 84 -9.17 -4.36 -19.24
CA LEU A 84 -10.61 -4.55 -19.00
C LEU A 84 -11.38 -4.80 -20.30
N GLY A 85 -11.06 -4.06 -21.37
CA GLY A 85 -11.63 -4.26 -22.69
C GLY A 85 -11.40 -5.69 -23.23
N LEU A 86 -10.18 -6.23 -23.09
CA LEU A 86 -9.87 -7.62 -23.44
C LEU A 86 -10.64 -8.64 -22.60
N ALA A 87 -10.99 -8.28 -21.36
CA ALA A 87 -11.84 -9.06 -20.47
C ALA A 87 -13.36 -8.89 -20.75
N GLY A 88 -13.72 -8.20 -21.84
CA GLY A 88 -15.11 -7.93 -22.20
C GLY A 88 -15.78 -6.88 -21.32
N ILE A 89 -14.99 -6.01 -20.66
CA ILE A 89 -15.42 -4.84 -19.88
C ILE A 89 -14.94 -3.58 -20.62
N GLY A 90 -15.63 -3.25 -21.71
CA GLY A 90 -15.30 -2.11 -22.55
C GLY A 90 -15.90 -0.78 -22.07
N PRO A 91 -15.64 0.31 -22.81
CA PRO A 91 -16.18 1.64 -22.53
C PRO A 91 -17.71 1.66 -22.38
N ASP A 92 -18.44 0.90 -23.18
CA ASP A 92 -19.91 0.85 -23.11
C ASP A 92 -20.42 0.31 -21.77
N GLN A 93 -19.76 -0.74 -21.25
CA GLN A 93 -20.11 -1.31 -19.95
C GLN A 93 -19.74 -0.37 -18.80
N LEU A 94 -18.54 0.23 -18.86
CA LEU A 94 -18.14 1.27 -17.89
C LEU A 94 -19.03 2.51 -17.98
N GLY A 95 -19.59 2.81 -19.15
CA GLY A 95 -20.53 3.89 -19.41
C GLY A 95 -21.87 3.70 -18.67
N GLN A 96 -22.28 2.46 -18.39
CA GLN A 96 -23.51 2.15 -17.65
C GLN A 96 -23.49 2.63 -16.19
N LEU A 97 -22.30 2.90 -15.62
CA LEU A 97 -22.15 3.39 -14.25
C LEU A 97 -22.54 4.87 -14.13
N THR A 98 -23.82 5.23 -14.12
CA THR A 98 -24.24 6.63 -14.14
C THR A 98 -23.76 7.43 -12.91
N ASP A 99 -23.03 8.53 -13.14
CA ASP A 99 -22.58 9.45 -12.08
C ASP A 99 -23.76 10.20 -11.45
N GLY A 100 -23.62 10.61 -10.20
CA GLY A 100 -24.65 11.35 -9.46
C GLY A 100 -25.84 10.49 -9.03
N THR A 101 -25.81 9.19 -9.30
CA THR A 101 -26.80 8.22 -8.80
C THR A 101 -26.23 7.43 -7.63
N PRO A 102 -27.08 6.96 -6.69
CA PRO A 102 -26.65 6.04 -5.63
C PRO A 102 -26.01 4.78 -6.21
N TRP A 103 -25.25 4.05 -5.39
CA TRP A 103 -24.74 2.74 -5.78
C TRP A 103 -25.89 1.73 -5.88
N ARG A 104 -26.05 1.08 -7.04
CA ARG A 104 -27.17 0.15 -7.33
C ARG A 104 -26.68 -1.29 -7.48
N GLU A 105 -27.60 -2.25 -7.44
CA GLU A 105 -27.33 -3.67 -7.69
C GLU A 105 -26.77 -3.92 -9.10
N SER A 106 -27.21 -3.15 -10.11
CA SER A 106 -26.62 -3.22 -11.46
C SER A 106 -25.14 -2.83 -11.48
N ASP A 107 -24.75 -1.85 -10.66
CA ASP A 107 -23.36 -1.42 -10.53
C ASP A 107 -22.53 -2.50 -9.83
N GLU A 108 -23.14 -3.21 -8.87
CA GLU A 108 -22.51 -4.30 -8.13
C GLU A 108 -22.04 -5.43 -9.06
N GLN A 109 -22.86 -5.87 -10.02
CA GLN A 109 -22.45 -6.96 -10.92
C GLN A 109 -21.21 -6.59 -11.76
N LEU A 110 -21.16 -5.36 -12.28
CA LEU A 110 -19.99 -4.88 -13.02
C LEU A 110 -18.76 -4.76 -12.11
N MET A 111 -18.94 -4.24 -10.91
CA MET A 111 -17.88 -4.14 -9.91
C MET A 111 -17.32 -5.52 -9.52
N LEU A 112 -18.17 -6.53 -9.34
CA LEU A 112 -17.73 -7.90 -9.05
C LEU A 112 -16.93 -8.51 -10.21
N ARG A 113 -17.31 -8.25 -11.46
CA ARG A 113 -16.51 -8.64 -12.63
C ARG A 113 -15.14 -7.97 -12.61
N ILE A 114 -15.07 -6.68 -12.29
CA ILE A 114 -13.80 -5.95 -12.18
C ILE A 114 -12.94 -6.54 -11.05
N LEU A 115 -13.52 -6.79 -9.86
CA LEU A 115 -12.81 -7.43 -8.75
C LEU A 115 -12.26 -8.81 -9.14
N PHE A 116 -13.05 -9.63 -9.83
CA PHE A 116 -12.61 -10.94 -10.33
C PHE A 116 -11.35 -10.84 -11.20
N HIS A 117 -11.29 -9.84 -12.10
CA HIS A 117 -10.10 -9.60 -12.92
C HIS A 117 -8.94 -9.03 -12.12
N LEU A 118 -9.20 -8.14 -11.16
CA LEU A 118 -8.17 -7.58 -10.27
C LEU A 118 -7.48 -8.67 -9.43
N ARG A 119 -8.23 -9.70 -9.00
CA ARG A 119 -7.70 -10.84 -8.22
C ARG A 119 -6.55 -11.56 -8.92
N ARG A 120 -6.55 -11.58 -10.25
CA ARG A 120 -5.60 -12.35 -11.07
C ARG A 120 -4.37 -11.53 -11.47
N LEU A 121 -4.35 -10.24 -11.14
CA LEU A 121 -3.24 -9.36 -11.49
C LEU A 121 -2.14 -9.43 -10.45
N SER A 122 -0.90 -9.39 -10.93
CA SER A 122 0.24 -9.18 -10.05
C SER A 122 0.22 -7.74 -9.51
N PRO A 123 0.61 -7.52 -8.24
CA PRO A 123 0.72 -6.18 -7.67
C PRO A 123 1.60 -5.25 -8.51
N ARG A 124 2.73 -5.77 -9.03
CA ARG A 124 3.65 -5.04 -9.91
C ARG A 124 2.97 -4.50 -11.17
N ARG A 125 2.15 -5.32 -11.84
CA ARG A 125 1.46 -4.90 -13.06
C ARG A 125 0.41 -3.82 -12.76
N LEU A 126 -0.29 -3.95 -11.63
CA LEU A 126 -1.22 -2.91 -11.19
C LEU A 126 -0.48 -1.59 -10.85
N GLU A 127 0.71 -1.69 -10.27
CA GLU A 127 1.58 -0.53 -10.01
C GLU A 127 2.05 0.15 -11.30
N GLU A 128 2.47 -0.60 -12.31
CA GLU A 128 2.86 -0.09 -13.64
C GLU A 128 1.72 0.69 -14.33
N TRP A 129 0.47 0.27 -14.10
CA TRP A 129 -0.72 0.96 -14.61
C TRP A 129 -1.22 2.13 -13.78
N THR A 130 -0.68 2.33 -12.58
CA THR A 130 -1.21 3.35 -11.67
C THR A 130 -0.82 4.75 -12.15
N ALA A 131 -1.81 5.57 -12.51
CA ALA A 131 -1.62 6.95 -13.01
C ALA A 131 -1.24 7.97 -11.90
N GLY A 132 -0.77 7.51 -10.74
CA GLY A 132 -0.45 8.32 -9.58
C GLY A 132 -1.67 8.64 -8.69
N ARG A 133 -1.63 9.80 -8.02
CA ARG A 133 -2.75 10.30 -7.19
C ARG A 133 -3.61 11.22 -8.03
N VAL A 134 -4.90 10.96 -8.14
CA VAL A 134 -5.84 11.87 -8.83
C VAL A 134 -6.40 12.90 -7.86
N SER A 135 -6.54 14.15 -8.33
CA SER A 135 -7.21 15.17 -7.54
C SER A 135 -8.72 14.90 -7.52
N GLY A 136 -9.35 15.03 -6.36
CA GLY A 136 -10.80 14.88 -6.24
C GLY A 136 -11.57 15.87 -7.13
N HIS A 137 -10.97 17.05 -7.38
CA HIS A 137 -11.51 18.06 -8.29
C HIS A 137 -11.52 17.60 -9.76
N GLU A 138 -10.44 16.97 -10.25
CA GLU A 138 -10.41 16.44 -11.62
C GLU A 138 -11.41 15.29 -11.81
N LEU A 139 -11.49 14.37 -10.84
CA LEU A 139 -12.51 13.31 -10.86
C LEU A 139 -13.92 13.91 -10.90
N ALA A 140 -14.20 14.92 -10.08
CA ALA A 140 -15.49 15.60 -10.05
C ALA A 140 -15.83 16.29 -11.39
N ALA A 141 -14.86 16.94 -12.02
CA ALA A 141 -15.08 17.69 -13.25
C ALA A 141 -15.28 16.79 -14.48
N ARG A 142 -14.59 15.64 -14.55
CA ARG A 142 -14.58 14.77 -15.73
C ARG A 142 -14.55 13.27 -15.37
N PRO A 143 -15.54 12.76 -14.61
CA PRO A 143 -15.51 11.39 -14.10
C PRO A 143 -15.43 10.35 -15.21
N GLY A 144 -16.21 10.51 -16.29
CA GLY A 144 -16.21 9.61 -17.45
C GLY A 144 -14.82 9.38 -18.07
N ARG A 145 -13.93 10.38 -18.05
CA ARG A 145 -12.57 10.26 -18.60
C ARG A 145 -11.68 9.32 -17.78
N PHE A 146 -11.94 9.21 -16.48
CA PHE A 146 -11.10 8.47 -15.55
C PHE A 146 -11.67 7.10 -15.18
N ARG A 147 -12.84 6.72 -15.71
CA ARG A 147 -13.43 5.41 -15.41
C ARG A 147 -12.55 4.29 -15.95
N GLY A 148 -12.33 3.28 -15.11
CA GLY A 148 -11.43 2.19 -15.44
C GLY A 148 -9.94 2.54 -15.27
N GLU A 149 -9.57 3.76 -14.91
CA GLU A 149 -8.18 4.11 -14.61
C GLU A 149 -7.80 3.72 -13.18
N VAL A 150 -6.52 3.40 -12.96
CA VAL A 150 -5.99 2.98 -11.66
C VAL A 150 -5.32 4.16 -10.95
N PHE A 151 -5.72 4.41 -9.71
CA PHE A 151 -5.20 5.50 -8.89
C PHE A 151 -4.72 5.03 -7.53
N VAL A 152 -3.79 5.79 -6.94
CA VAL A 152 -3.45 5.67 -5.52
C VAL A 152 -4.46 6.46 -4.69
N VAL A 153 -5.30 5.75 -3.95
CA VAL A 153 -6.18 6.31 -2.91
C VAL A 153 -5.48 6.15 -1.57
N ARG A 154 -5.34 7.22 -0.79
CA ARG A 154 -4.80 7.19 0.58
C ARG A 154 -5.64 8.05 1.51
N GLY A 155 -5.83 7.59 2.73
CA GLY A 155 -6.67 8.27 3.69
C GLY A 155 -6.74 7.58 5.05
N GLN A 156 -7.71 8.01 5.84
CA GLN A 156 -8.11 7.33 7.07
C GLN A 156 -9.28 6.41 6.78
N VAL A 157 -9.10 5.12 7.00
CA VAL A 157 -10.18 4.13 6.95
C VAL A 157 -11.06 4.35 8.17
N LYS A 158 -12.34 4.62 7.91
CA LYS A 158 -13.35 4.91 8.93
C LYS A 158 -14.20 3.70 9.25
N GLU A 159 -14.45 2.86 8.27
CA GLU A 159 -15.33 1.70 8.42
C GLU A 159 -14.99 0.66 7.37
N VAL A 160 -15.16 -0.60 7.75
CA VAL A 160 -14.95 -1.76 6.89
C VAL A 160 -16.07 -2.75 7.14
N GLU A 161 -16.81 -3.07 6.11
CA GLU A 161 -17.90 -4.02 6.14
C GLU A 161 -17.58 -5.20 5.24
N ALA A 162 -17.85 -6.42 5.69
CA ALA A 162 -17.74 -7.62 4.87
C ALA A 162 -19.10 -7.92 4.24
N LEU A 163 -19.13 -8.06 2.92
CA LEU A 163 -20.30 -8.35 2.12
C LEU A 163 -20.16 -9.75 1.54
N GLY A 164 -21.12 -10.62 1.84
CA GLY A 164 -21.17 -11.98 1.33
C GLY A 164 -21.79 -12.04 -0.07
N LEU A 165 -21.33 -12.98 -0.89
CA LEU A 165 -21.95 -13.27 -2.18
C LEU A 165 -23.00 -14.38 -2.08
N SER A 166 -24.05 -14.29 -2.91
CA SER A 166 -25.01 -15.39 -3.10
C SER A 166 -24.30 -16.64 -3.63
N ALA A 167 -24.90 -17.82 -3.48
CA ALA A 167 -24.30 -19.08 -3.94
C ALA A 167 -23.95 -19.07 -5.44
N GLU A 168 -24.82 -18.48 -6.27
CA GLU A 168 -24.61 -18.32 -7.70
C GLU A 168 -23.39 -17.42 -7.99
N LEU A 169 -23.30 -16.26 -7.34
CA LEU A 169 -22.19 -15.33 -7.55
C LEU A 169 -20.86 -15.89 -7.01
N ARG A 170 -20.89 -16.65 -5.92
CA ARG A 170 -19.71 -17.36 -5.39
C ARG A 170 -19.18 -18.38 -6.40
N ALA A 171 -20.06 -19.17 -7.01
CA ALA A 171 -19.67 -20.14 -8.03
C ALA A 171 -19.10 -19.43 -9.27
N ARG A 172 -19.69 -18.31 -9.67
CA ARG A 172 -19.26 -17.54 -10.85
C ARG A 172 -17.94 -16.81 -10.68
N PHE A 173 -17.72 -16.18 -9.52
CA PHE A 173 -16.55 -15.33 -9.28
C PHE A 173 -15.47 -15.97 -8.41
N GLU A 174 -15.73 -17.15 -7.87
CA GLU A 174 -14.77 -17.96 -7.09
C GLU A 174 -14.21 -17.26 -5.84
N PHE A 175 -14.93 -16.29 -5.27
CA PHE A 175 -14.64 -15.74 -3.95
C PHE A 175 -15.91 -15.63 -3.12
N GLU A 176 -15.80 -15.74 -1.80
CA GLU A 176 -16.97 -15.85 -0.92
C GLU A 176 -17.54 -14.50 -0.50
N ARG A 177 -16.65 -13.52 -0.38
CA ARG A 177 -16.94 -12.22 0.19
C ARG A 177 -16.05 -11.16 -0.45
N TYR A 178 -16.49 -9.93 -0.34
CA TYR A 178 -15.72 -8.73 -0.62
C TYR A 178 -15.95 -7.73 0.51
N TYR A 179 -15.21 -6.63 0.49
CA TYR A 179 -15.24 -5.64 1.56
C TYR A 179 -15.62 -4.28 1.01
N ARG A 180 -16.51 -3.58 1.71
CA ARG A 180 -16.80 -2.17 1.48
C ARG A 180 -16.05 -1.34 2.51
N CYS A 181 -15.08 -0.56 2.05
CA CYS A 181 -14.25 0.28 2.91
C CYS A 181 -14.61 1.75 2.69
N ARG A 182 -14.95 2.45 3.77
CA ARG A 182 -15.18 3.90 3.76
C ARG A 182 -13.91 4.62 4.21
N LEU A 183 -13.35 5.45 3.35
CA LEU A 183 -12.12 6.21 3.61
C LEU A 183 -12.41 7.70 3.59
N ALA A 184 -11.81 8.46 4.51
CA ALA A 184 -11.67 9.90 4.39
C ALA A 184 -10.33 10.20 3.70
N ALA A 185 -10.37 10.73 2.47
CA ALA A 185 -9.20 10.92 1.60
C ALA A 185 -9.08 12.36 1.09
N GLY A 186 -7.85 12.75 0.73
CA GLY A 186 -7.55 14.12 0.29
C GLY A 186 -7.46 15.14 1.43
N PRO A 187 -7.11 16.40 1.11
CA PRO A 187 -6.96 17.47 2.11
C PRO A 187 -8.29 17.81 2.82
N ASP A 188 -9.40 17.76 2.08
CA ASP A 188 -10.74 18.06 2.60
C ASP A 188 -11.37 16.86 3.34
N GLY A 189 -10.68 15.72 3.42
CA GLY A 189 -11.19 14.52 4.08
C GLY A 189 -12.43 13.92 3.43
N ARG A 190 -12.63 14.12 2.11
CA ARG A 190 -13.80 13.63 1.37
C ARG A 190 -13.96 12.13 1.51
N THR A 191 -15.20 11.69 1.62
CA THR A 191 -15.54 10.28 1.67
C THR A 191 -15.29 9.62 0.32
N VAL A 192 -14.61 8.49 0.37
CA VAL A 192 -14.33 7.60 -0.75
C VAL A 192 -14.77 6.19 -0.36
N LEU A 193 -15.43 5.48 -1.27
CA LEU A 193 -15.77 4.07 -1.12
C LEU A 193 -14.81 3.22 -1.93
N VAL A 194 -14.19 2.24 -1.28
CA VAL A 194 -13.33 1.25 -1.93
C VAL A 194 -13.92 -0.13 -1.70
N PHE A 195 -14.34 -0.78 -2.77
CA PHE A 195 -14.67 -2.20 -2.76
C PHE A 195 -13.38 -3.01 -2.95
N ALA A 196 -13.11 -3.97 -2.07
CA ALA A 196 -11.86 -4.73 -2.09
C ALA A 196 -12.05 -6.22 -1.84
N LEU A 197 -11.16 -7.07 -2.37
CA LEU A 197 -11.18 -8.51 -2.08
C LEU A 197 -10.49 -8.87 -0.77
N ALA A 198 -9.53 -8.04 -0.34
CA ALA A 198 -8.78 -8.26 0.89
C ALA A 198 -8.64 -6.98 1.71
N VAL A 199 -8.72 -7.14 3.02
CA VAL A 199 -8.42 -6.11 4.03
C VAL A 199 -7.52 -6.73 5.09
N PRO A 200 -6.73 -5.92 5.83
CA PRO A 200 -5.89 -6.42 6.91
C PRO A 200 -6.69 -7.19 7.96
N ARG A 201 -6.18 -8.36 8.36
CA ARG A 201 -6.79 -9.23 9.38
C ARG A 201 -6.86 -8.56 10.75
N ALA A 202 -5.99 -7.59 11.00
CA ALA A 202 -5.99 -6.81 12.24
C ALA A 202 -7.20 -5.86 12.38
N TRP A 203 -7.91 -5.56 11.30
CA TRP A 203 -9.05 -4.64 11.35
C TRP A 203 -10.31 -5.30 11.91
N LYS A 204 -11.06 -4.52 12.70
CA LYS A 204 -12.35 -4.94 13.25
C LYS A 204 -13.46 -4.59 12.27
N LEU A 205 -14.05 -5.62 11.67
CA LEU A 205 -15.15 -5.45 10.71
C LEU A 205 -16.42 -4.95 11.42
N GLY A 206 -17.17 -4.08 10.74
CA GLY A 206 -18.43 -3.50 11.24
C GLY A 206 -18.27 -2.47 12.36
N GLN A 207 -17.04 -2.00 12.63
CA GLN A 207 -16.76 -1.00 13.67
C GLN A 207 -16.13 0.25 13.07
N THR A 208 -16.45 1.41 13.64
CA THR A 208 -15.73 2.65 13.35
C THR A 208 -14.28 2.51 13.77
N MET A 209 -13.37 2.91 12.88
CA MET A 209 -11.94 2.93 13.13
C MET A 209 -11.31 4.22 12.60
N SER A 210 -10.04 4.44 12.92
CA SER A 210 -9.27 5.59 12.44
C SER A 210 -7.87 5.14 12.07
N GLU A 211 -7.82 4.16 11.18
CA GLU A 211 -6.58 3.54 10.71
C GLU A 211 -6.09 4.23 9.45
N ARG A 212 -4.78 4.43 9.31
CA ARG A 212 -4.22 4.94 8.04
C ARG A 212 -4.22 3.79 7.04
N GLY A 213 -4.79 4.03 5.88
CA GLY A 213 -4.87 3.02 4.82
C GLY A 213 -4.84 3.63 3.43
N GLY A 214 -4.89 2.76 2.43
CA GLY A 214 -4.95 3.17 1.04
C GLY A 214 -5.09 2.00 0.10
N ALA A 215 -5.24 2.26 -1.19
CA ALA A 215 -5.35 1.24 -2.21
C ALA A 215 -4.81 1.75 -3.55
N ARG A 216 -4.29 0.84 -4.38
CA ARG A 216 -4.22 1.06 -5.83
C ARG A 216 -5.54 0.55 -6.38
N ALA A 217 -6.40 1.47 -6.81
CA ALA A 217 -7.80 1.18 -7.02
C ALA A 217 -8.30 1.77 -8.33
N VAL A 218 -9.16 1.03 -9.00
CA VAL A 218 -9.82 1.36 -10.26
C VAL A 218 -10.97 2.30 -9.96
N PHE A 219 -10.99 3.48 -10.56
CA PHE A 219 -12.12 4.41 -10.43
C PHE A 219 -13.33 3.90 -11.22
N LEU A 220 -14.51 3.88 -10.57
CA LEU A 220 -15.74 3.37 -11.17
C LEU A 220 -16.71 4.50 -11.51
N LYS A 221 -17.14 5.27 -10.51
CA LYS A 221 -18.08 6.39 -10.67
C LYS A 221 -18.05 7.35 -9.48
N LEU A 222 -18.73 8.47 -9.63
CA LEU A 222 -19.16 9.34 -8.53
C LEU A 222 -20.59 8.96 -8.13
N ALA A 223 -20.74 8.31 -6.98
CA ALA A 223 -22.05 8.06 -6.40
C ALA A 223 -22.56 9.30 -5.67
N SER A 224 -23.88 9.51 -5.64
CA SER A 224 -24.51 10.52 -4.78
C SER A 224 -25.77 9.94 -4.18
N ASP A 225 -25.88 10.03 -2.86
CA ASP A 225 -27.07 9.59 -2.12
C ASP A 225 -28.07 10.75 -1.90
N GLY A 226 -27.90 11.87 -2.63
CA GLY A 226 -28.72 13.07 -2.49
C GLY A 226 -28.31 14.01 -1.34
N SER A 227 -27.29 13.64 -0.55
CA SER A 227 -26.65 14.51 0.44
C SER A 227 -25.49 15.32 -0.15
N ASP A 228 -24.90 16.20 0.65
CA ASP A 228 -24.04 17.35 0.31
C ASP A 228 -22.65 17.01 -0.27
N GLY A 229 -22.59 16.06 -1.22
CA GLY A 229 -21.37 15.72 -1.95
C GLY A 229 -21.43 14.39 -2.69
N SER A 230 -20.74 14.32 -3.82
CA SER A 230 -20.50 13.05 -4.50
C SER A 230 -19.38 12.26 -3.82
N THR A 231 -19.59 10.96 -3.72
CA THR A 231 -18.64 9.99 -3.18
C THR A 231 -17.97 9.25 -4.34
N ALA A 232 -16.65 9.35 -4.44
CA ALA A 232 -15.90 8.58 -5.43
C ALA A 232 -15.89 7.10 -5.04
N VAL A 233 -16.20 6.23 -6.00
CA VAL A 233 -16.27 4.78 -5.80
C VAL A 233 -15.16 4.11 -6.58
N PHE A 234 -14.44 3.20 -5.92
CA PHE A 234 -13.33 2.46 -6.48
C PHE A 234 -13.44 0.96 -6.23
N ALA A 235 -12.76 0.17 -7.07
CA ALA A 235 -12.52 -1.27 -6.85
C ALA A 235 -11.02 -1.55 -6.73
N ALA A 236 -10.61 -2.40 -5.79
CA ALA A 236 -9.21 -2.73 -5.53
C ALA A 236 -9.02 -4.23 -5.25
N PRO A 237 -7.85 -4.83 -5.54
CA PRO A 237 -7.57 -6.18 -5.06
C PRO A 237 -7.49 -6.22 -3.53
N ARG A 238 -6.94 -5.17 -2.90
CA ARG A 238 -6.85 -5.08 -1.44
C ARG A 238 -6.71 -3.65 -0.95
N VAL A 239 -7.02 -3.43 0.32
CA VAL A 239 -6.71 -2.20 1.04
C VAL A 239 -5.44 -2.41 1.88
N ALA A 240 -4.48 -1.50 1.70
CA ALA A 240 -3.23 -1.42 2.44
C ALA A 240 -3.42 -0.80 3.83
N TRP A 241 -2.57 -1.19 4.77
CA TRP A 241 -2.56 -0.65 6.14
C TRP A 241 -1.21 -0.08 6.53
N TYR A 242 -1.24 1.15 7.03
CA TYR A 242 -0.06 1.92 7.43
C TYR A 242 -0.16 2.29 8.93
N PRO A 243 -0.09 1.31 9.85
CA PRO A 243 -0.25 1.55 11.28
C PRO A 243 0.74 2.59 11.81
N ARG A 244 0.42 3.18 12.97
CA ARG A 244 1.32 4.11 13.68
C ARG A 244 2.46 3.38 14.39
N ASN A 245 3.27 2.68 13.60
CA ASN A 245 4.51 2.04 14.01
C ASN A 245 5.59 2.35 12.96
N LEU A 246 6.83 1.95 13.24
CA LEU A 246 7.97 2.27 12.36
C LEU A 246 7.74 1.85 10.91
N LEU A 247 7.24 0.64 10.66
CA LEU A 247 7.04 0.16 9.29
C LEU A 247 5.94 0.94 8.55
N GLY A 248 4.81 1.22 9.22
CA GLY A 248 3.74 2.02 8.64
C GLY A 248 4.12 3.49 8.43
N GLU A 249 4.91 4.08 9.32
CA GLU A 249 5.51 5.42 9.15
C GLU A 249 6.50 5.46 7.99
N LEU A 250 7.27 4.40 7.81
CA LEU A 250 8.11 4.19 6.65
C LEU A 250 7.28 3.79 5.42
N GLY A 251 5.95 3.83 5.45
CA GLY A 251 5.06 3.60 4.32
C GLY A 251 5.11 2.19 3.76
N MET A 252 5.38 1.19 4.59
CA MET A 252 5.14 -0.22 4.28
C MET A 252 3.67 -0.54 4.48
N ASP A 253 3.07 -1.27 3.54
CA ASP A 253 1.79 -1.90 3.79
C ASP A 253 1.95 -3.12 4.70
N VAL A 254 1.63 -2.93 5.98
CA VAL A 254 1.78 -3.96 7.02
C VAL A 254 0.76 -5.09 6.83
N GLY A 255 -0.35 -4.86 6.14
CA GLY A 255 -1.34 -5.90 5.83
C GLY A 255 -0.80 -7.01 4.91
N LEU A 256 0.32 -6.78 4.21
CA LEU A 256 0.99 -7.83 3.43
C LEU A 256 1.51 -8.97 4.30
N LEU A 257 1.77 -8.71 5.58
CA LEU A 257 2.28 -9.72 6.50
C LEU A 257 1.20 -10.72 6.94
N ASP A 258 -0.08 -10.45 6.62
CA ASP A 258 -1.16 -11.41 6.84
C ASP A 258 -1.06 -12.63 5.92
N GLU A 259 -0.37 -12.51 4.79
CA GLU A 259 -0.16 -13.59 3.82
C GLU A 259 1.08 -14.43 4.13
N VAL A 260 2.00 -13.92 4.96
CA VAL A 260 3.23 -14.62 5.32
C VAL A 260 2.90 -15.72 6.32
N PRO A 261 3.17 -17.01 5.99
CA PRO A 261 2.88 -18.10 6.90
C PRO A 261 3.81 -18.03 8.10
N VAL A 262 3.24 -17.66 9.26
CA VAL A 262 3.94 -17.75 10.55
C VAL A 262 3.46 -19.01 11.25
N PRO A 263 4.28 -20.08 11.38
CA PRO A 263 3.92 -21.24 12.18
C PRO A 263 3.59 -20.82 13.61
N GLU A 264 2.50 -21.37 14.15
CA GLU A 264 2.12 -21.15 15.54
C GLU A 264 3.24 -21.68 16.46
N PRO A 265 3.67 -20.90 17.46
CA PRO A 265 4.69 -21.35 18.39
C PRO A 265 4.13 -22.53 19.21
N LYS A 266 4.73 -23.71 19.06
CA LYS A 266 4.45 -24.86 19.92
C LYS A 266 5.33 -24.79 21.17
N GLY A 267 4.78 -24.31 22.28
CA GLY A 267 5.45 -24.25 23.59
C GLY A 267 6.08 -22.90 23.93
N THR A 268 6.88 -22.87 25.00
CA THR A 268 7.53 -21.66 25.55
C THR A 268 8.86 -21.32 24.88
N ARG A 269 9.45 -22.26 24.13
CA ARG A 269 10.66 -22.01 23.33
C ARG A 269 10.28 -21.55 21.94
N LEU A 270 10.88 -20.45 21.52
CA LEU A 270 10.91 -19.97 20.14
C LEU A 270 11.83 -20.87 19.30
N ASP A 271 11.49 -22.16 19.16
CA ASP A 271 12.13 -23.05 18.20
C ASP A 271 11.54 -22.78 16.80
N PHE A 272 11.81 -21.58 16.31
CA PHE A 272 11.42 -21.16 14.97
C PHE A 272 12.55 -21.48 14.00
N ASP A 273 12.42 -22.61 13.31
CA ASP A 273 13.36 -22.97 12.24
C ASP A 273 13.03 -22.18 10.97
N VAL A 274 13.78 -21.10 10.73
CA VAL A 274 13.66 -20.27 9.52
C VAL A 274 13.81 -21.12 8.25
N ARG A 275 14.56 -22.23 8.29
CA ARG A 275 14.75 -23.12 7.13
C ARG A 275 13.47 -23.88 6.75
N ARG A 276 12.51 -23.98 7.68
CA ARG A 276 11.19 -24.59 7.42
C ARG A 276 10.17 -23.61 6.87
N LEU A 277 10.45 -22.31 6.89
CA LEU A 277 9.62 -21.33 6.19
C LEU A 277 9.80 -21.55 4.69
N ARG A 278 8.81 -22.20 4.07
CA ARG A 278 8.69 -22.24 2.62
C ARG A 278 8.16 -20.89 2.14
N LEU A 279 9.06 -19.93 1.97
CA LEU A 279 8.74 -18.69 1.28
C LEU A 279 8.31 -19.02 -0.15
N THR A 280 7.16 -18.52 -0.53
CA THR A 280 6.55 -18.68 -1.85
C THR A 280 6.57 -17.35 -2.60
N SER A 281 6.17 -17.36 -3.86
CA SER A 281 5.95 -16.13 -4.64
C SER A 281 4.90 -15.20 -4.04
N ARG A 282 4.09 -15.64 -3.06
CA ARG A 282 3.14 -14.78 -2.33
C ARG A 282 3.84 -13.88 -1.32
N ASP A 283 4.98 -14.33 -0.78
CA ASP A 283 5.72 -13.62 0.27
C ASP A 283 6.66 -12.55 -0.30
N SER A 284 6.96 -12.61 -1.60
CA SER A 284 7.94 -11.72 -2.23
C SER A 284 7.54 -10.25 -2.11
N GLU A 285 6.24 -9.93 -2.23
CA GLU A 285 5.75 -8.56 -2.13
C GLU A 285 5.99 -7.97 -0.74
N ALA A 286 5.65 -8.72 0.32
CA ALA A 286 5.89 -8.32 1.71
C ALA A 286 7.40 -8.09 1.96
N PHE A 287 8.23 -8.99 1.45
CA PHE A 287 9.69 -8.90 1.56
C PHE A 287 10.25 -7.65 0.87
N TYR A 288 9.91 -7.41 -0.39
CA TYR A 288 10.42 -6.25 -1.13
C TYR A 288 9.90 -4.92 -0.57
N GLN A 289 8.65 -4.85 -0.12
CA GLN A 289 8.14 -3.65 0.55
C GLN A 289 8.85 -3.40 1.89
N MET A 290 9.22 -4.45 2.63
CA MET A 290 10.02 -4.31 3.85
C MET A 290 11.42 -3.77 3.54
N LEU A 291 12.10 -4.30 2.52
CA LEU A 291 13.39 -3.77 2.07
C LEU A 291 13.29 -2.30 1.64
N ALA A 292 12.25 -1.95 0.89
CA ALA A 292 12.00 -0.57 0.48
C ALA A 292 11.68 0.34 1.68
N ALA A 293 11.01 -0.15 2.71
CA ALA A 293 10.78 0.59 3.95
C ALA A 293 12.09 0.80 4.73
N VAL A 294 12.92 -0.23 4.85
CA VAL A 294 14.26 -0.13 5.44
C VAL A 294 15.13 0.87 4.69
N GLY A 295 15.11 0.86 3.36
CA GLY A 295 15.84 1.83 2.53
C GLY A 295 15.36 3.28 2.70
N ARG A 296 14.12 3.50 3.16
CA ARG A 296 13.57 4.81 3.51
C ARG A 296 13.90 5.26 4.93
N ALA A 297 14.45 4.38 5.78
CA ALA A 297 14.76 4.70 7.16
C ALA A 297 15.98 5.63 7.25
N ARG A 298 15.94 6.58 8.19
CA ARG A 298 17.09 7.44 8.48
C ARG A 298 18.21 6.62 9.15
N PRO A 299 19.49 6.99 8.96
CA PRO A 299 20.59 6.35 9.66
C PRO A 299 20.37 6.23 11.18
N GLY A 300 20.55 5.03 11.72
CA GLY A 300 20.36 4.71 13.14
C GLY A 300 18.90 4.69 13.63
N GLN A 301 17.90 5.00 12.80
CA GLN A 301 16.48 4.99 13.19
C GLN A 301 16.02 3.59 13.62
N LEU A 302 16.34 2.56 12.82
CA LEU A 302 15.98 1.18 13.11
C LEU A 302 16.56 0.73 14.45
N LEU A 303 17.85 1.01 14.69
CA LEU A 303 18.55 0.66 15.93
C LEU A 303 17.93 1.36 17.15
N ARG A 304 17.61 2.66 17.04
CA ARG A 304 16.93 3.39 18.12
C ARG A 304 15.56 2.81 18.42
N GLN A 305 14.78 2.45 17.40
CA GLN A 305 13.47 1.83 17.60
C GLN A 305 13.60 0.45 18.24
N ALA A 306 14.54 -0.39 17.76
CA ALA A 306 14.79 -1.72 18.31
C ALA A 306 15.14 -1.64 19.81
N ARG A 307 16.02 -0.70 20.20
CA ARG A 307 16.37 -0.45 21.62
C ARG A 307 15.16 -0.02 22.46
N ARG A 308 14.30 0.87 21.92
CA ARG A 308 13.07 1.31 22.60
C ARG A 308 12.08 0.17 22.80
N GLU A 309 11.90 -0.68 21.80
CA GLU A 309 11.02 -1.84 21.91
C GLU A 309 11.57 -2.88 22.89
N LEU A 310 12.89 -3.15 22.85
CA LEU A 310 13.55 -4.04 23.82
C LEU A 310 13.34 -3.58 25.26
N ALA A 311 13.53 -2.28 25.53
CA ALA A 311 13.31 -1.68 26.83
C ALA A 311 11.85 -1.75 27.31
N ARG A 312 10.88 -1.78 26.37
CA ARG A 312 9.45 -1.97 26.69
C ARG A 312 9.07 -3.43 26.94
N SER A 313 9.82 -4.38 26.37
CA SER A 313 9.54 -5.82 26.48
C SER A 313 10.33 -6.54 27.58
N GLY A 314 11.33 -5.88 28.16
CA GLY A 314 12.27 -6.45 29.13
C GLY A 314 12.52 -5.55 30.34
N GLY A 315 11.44 -4.98 30.87
CA GLY A 315 11.30 -4.54 32.27
C GLY A 315 10.20 -5.34 32.94
#